data_AF-A0A151E206-F1
#
_entry.id   AF-A0A151E206-F1
#
_cell.length_a   1.000
_cell.length_b   1.000
_cell.length_c   1.000
_cell.angle_alpha   90.00
_cell.angle_beta   90.00
_cell.angle_gamma   90.00
#
_symmetry.space_group_name_H-M   'P 1'
#
loop_
_entity.id
_entity.type
_entity.pdbx_description
1 polymer ?
#
loop_
_entity_poly.entity_id
_entity_poly.type
_entity_poly.pdbx_seq_one_letter_code
_entity_poly.pdbx_strand_id
1 'polypeptide(L)'
;MPAEFRRIEKYCLECGKKLLLKNTRDIKRKKFCSRKCLGTWTVKRQPEDHMQKMIILANTPESNLKKSYKGSSHPRWIKDRTKLKNKRFYFEEKQFIMERIKEADYKCSLTNEGGQMSVHHLDSVHLFPKKKFDKNNTIVIKKDIHLDFHRKYGFQWATKKKWEQYLRENNYV
;
A
#
# COMPACT_ATOMS: atom_id res chain seq x y z
N MET A 1 29.91 -26.69 -43.74
CA MET A 1 29.24 -25.54 -44.38
C MET A 1 28.49 -24.75 -43.32
N PRO A 2 28.83 -23.48 -43.05
CA PRO A 2 28.09 -22.68 -42.07
C PRO A 2 26.67 -22.48 -42.60
N ALA A 3 25.67 -22.88 -41.80
CA ALA A 3 24.26 -22.75 -42.18
C ALA A 3 23.98 -21.30 -42.54
N GLU A 4 23.62 -21.05 -43.80
CA GLU A 4 23.12 -19.77 -44.24
C GLU A 4 21.87 -19.44 -43.43
N PHE A 5 22.05 -18.64 -42.39
CA PHE A 5 20.94 -17.97 -41.73
C PHE A 5 20.34 -17.06 -42.79
N ARG A 6 19.33 -17.56 -43.52
CA ARG A 6 18.46 -16.73 -44.38
C ARG A 6 18.16 -15.48 -43.56
N ARG A 7 18.58 -14.33 -44.09
CA ARG A 7 18.43 -13.01 -43.43
C ARG A 7 16.95 -12.66 -43.38
N ILE A 8 16.23 -13.32 -42.48
CA ILE A 8 14.79 -13.12 -42.28
C ILE A 8 14.64 -11.86 -41.45
N GLU A 9 14.01 -10.86 -42.03
CA GLU A 9 13.63 -9.66 -41.31
C GLU A 9 12.34 -9.91 -40.54
N LYS A 10 12.33 -9.54 -39.26
CA LYS A 10 11.16 -9.66 -38.40
C LYS A 10 10.99 -8.40 -37.58
N TYR A 11 9.74 -8.00 -37.39
CA TYR A 11 9.39 -6.76 -36.69
C TYR A 11 8.57 -7.09 -35.44
N CYS A 12 8.69 -6.24 -34.43
CA CYS A 12 7.92 -6.35 -33.19
C CYS A 12 6.44 -6.14 -33.46
N LEU A 13 5.58 -7.07 -33.02
CA LEU A 13 4.13 -6.99 -33.23
C LEU A 13 3.44 -5.84 -32.48
N GLU A 14 4.13 -5.18 -31.56
CA GLU A 14 3.57 -4.07 -30.77
C GLU A 14 4.09 -2.70 -31.19
N CYS A 15 5.40 -2.56 -31.43
CA CYS A 15 6.03 -1.26 -31.69
C CYS A 15 6.68 -1.14 -33.08
N GLY A 16 6.56 -2.16 -33.94
CA GLY A 16 7.11 -2.16 -35.29
C GLY A 16 8.64 -2.18 -35.39
N LYS A 17 9.39 -2.11 -34.28
CA LYS A 17 10.86 -2.12 -34.31
C LYS A 17 11.42 -3.44 -34.86
N LYS A 18 12.47 -3.36 -35.68
CA LYS A 18 13.21 -4.52 -36.20
C LYS A 18 13.77 -5.37 -35.05
N LEU A 19 13.54 -6.68 -35.11
CA LEU A 19 13.99 -7.62 -34.10
C LEU A 19 15.41 -8.09 -34.40
N LEU A 20 16.26 -8.06 -33.37
CA LEU A 20 17.56 -8.72 -33.41
C LEU A 20 17.36 -10.23 -33.24
N LEU A 21 17.64 -11.00 -34.29
CA LEU A 21 17.52 -12.46 -34.32
C LEU A 21 18.93 -13.06 -34.28
N LYS A 22 19.27 -13.78 -33.20
CA LYS A 22 20.64 -14.32 -33.03
C LYS A 22 20.76 -15.80 -33.41
N ASN A 23 19.63 -16.52 -33.46
CA ASN A 23 19.61 -17.95 -33.70
C ASN A 23 18.27 -18.39 -34.33
N THR A 24 18.18 -19.66 -34.72
CA THR A 24 16.98 -20.25 -35.33
C THR A 24 15.76 -20.26 -34.40
N ARG A 25 15.97 -20.33 -33.08
CA ARG A 25 14.90 -20.24 -32.07
C ARG A 25 14.26 -18.85 -32.05
N ASP A 26 15.06 -17.79 -32.17
CA ASP A 26 14.58 -16.42 -32.23
C ASP A 26 13.75 -16.19 -33.48
N ILE A 27 14.21 -16.66 -34.64
CA ILE A 27 13.47 -16.60 -35.90
C ILE A 27 12.07 -17.19 -35.71
N LYS A 28 11.98 -18.38 -35.11
CA LYS A 28 10.71 -19.08 -34.88
C LYS A 28 9.84 -18.41 -33.81
N ARG A 29 10.39 -18.06 -32.64
CA ARG A 29 9.60 -17.73 -31.44
C ARG A 29 9.54 -16.25 -31.08
N LYS A 30 10.55 -15.45 -31.45
CA LYS A 30 10.64 -14.05 -31.01
C LYS A 30 9.60 -13.21 -31.76
N LYS A 31 8.63 -12.66 -31.03
CA LYS A 31 7.55 -11.81 -31.58
C LYS A 31 7.65 -10.35 -31.14
N PHE A 32 8.39 -10.10 -30.05
CA PHE A 32 8.46 -8.80 -29.40
C PHE A 32 9.91 -8.40 -29.14
N CYS A 33 10.20 -7.11 -29.19
CA CYS A 33 11.54 -6.58 -28.93
C CYS A 33 11.89 -6.55 -27.43
N SER A 34 10.88 -6.56 -26.56
CA SER A 34 11.06 -6.46 -25.10
C SER A 34 9.90 -7.13 -24.34
N ARG A 35 10.12 -7.41 -23.05
CA ARG A 35 9.08 -7.86 -22.12
C ARG A 35 7.96 -6.82 -21.99
N LYS A 36 8.31 -5.53 -22.07
CA LYS A 36 7.35 -4.41 -22.05
C LYS A 36 6.39 -4.48 -23.23
N CYS A 37 6.91 -4.62 -24.46
CA CYS A 37 6.08 -4.75 -25.66
C CYS A 37 5.17 -5.98 -25.60
N LEU A 38 5.67 -7.11 -25.12
CA LEU A 38 4.83 -8.29 -24.88
C LEU A 38 3.70 -7.98 -23.89
N GLY A 39 4.02 -7.36 -22.75
CA GLY A 39 3.04 -7.00 -21.72
C GLY A 39 1.95 -6.07 -22.25
N THR A 40 2.33 -4.99 -22.94
CA THR A 40 1.38 -4.05 -23.56
C THR A 40 0.51 -4.75 -24.59
N TRP A 41 1.10 -5.55 -25.47
CA TRP A 41 0.37 -6.28 -26.51
C TRP A 41 -0.64 -7.27 -25.91
N THR A 42 -0.27 -7.94 -24.81
CA THR A 42 -1.14 -8.88 -24.11
C THR A 42 -2.29 -8.16 -23.43
N VAL A 43 -2.03 -7.09 -22.66
CA VAL A 43 -3.08 -6.34 -21.94
C VAL A 43 -4.10 -5.73 -22.89
N LYS A 44 -3.65 -5.13 -24.02
CA LYS A 44 -4.54 -4.56 -25.05
C LYS A 44 -5.51 -5.58 -25.67
N ARG A 45 -5.20 -6.87 -25.58
CA ARG A 45 -5.98 -7.96 -26.17
C ARG A 45 -6.71 -8.80 -25.12
N GLN A 46 -6.61 -8.44 -23.85
CA GLN A 46 -7.42 -9.08 -22.84
C GLN A 46 -8.89 -8.67 -23.04
N PRO A 47 -9.83 -9.62 -22.97
CA PRO A 47 -11.24 -9.27 -22.96
C PRO A 47 -11.57 -8.48 -21.69
N GLU A 48 -12.59 -7.64 -21.74
CA GLU A 48 -13.01 -6.81 -20.60
C GLU A 48 -13.30 -7.64 -19.34
N ASP A 49 -13.80 -8.86 -19.52
CA ASP A 49 -14.12 -9.81 -18.45
C ASP A 49 -12.94 -10.65 -17.95
N HIS A 50 -11.71 -10.39 -18.42
CA HIS A 50 -10.53 -11.18 -18.07
C HIS A 50 -10.35 -11.34 -16.55
N MET A 51 -10.51 -10.25 -15.80
CA MET A 51 -10.39 -10.26 -14.34
C MET A 51 -11.48 -11.09 -13.67
N GLN A 52 -12.72 -11.01 -14.18
CA GLN A 52 -13.83 -11.82 -13.68
C GLN A 52 -13.59 -13.31 -13.91
N LYS A 53 -13.14 -13.68 -15.12
CA LYS A 53 -12.75 -15.07 -15.46
C LYS A 53 -11.65 -15.58 -14.54
N MET A 54 -10.62 -14.77 -14.27
CA MET A 54 -9.55 -15.16 -13.35
C MET A 54 -10.04 -15.36 -11.91
N ILE A 55 -10.96 -14.51 -11.43
CA ILE A 55 -11.58 -14.66 -10.11
C ILE A 55 -12.40 -15.95 -10.03
N ILE A 56 -13.21 -16.24 -11.05
CA ILE A 56 -14.03 -17.46 -11.11
C ILE A 56 -13.13 -18.70 -11.08
N LEU A 57 -12.10 -18.75 -11.93
CA LEU A 57 -11.13 -19.84 -11.96
C LEU A 57 -10.40 -20.01 -10.63
N ALA A 58 -10.05 -18.90 -9.98
CA ALA A 58 -9.43 -18.95 -8.67
C ALA A 58 -10.41 -19.53 -7.64
N ASN A 59 -11.71 -19.25 -7.70
CA ASN A 59 -12.69 -19.57 -6.66
C ASN A 59 -13.47 -20.88 -6.87
N THR A 60 -12.99 -21.80 -7.70
CA THR A 60 -13.59 -23.13 -7.81
C THR A 60 -13.50 -23.90 -6.48
N PRO A 61 -14.44 -24.83 -6.19
CA PRO A 61 -14.38 -25.65 -4.98
C PRO A 61 -13.04 -26.39 -4.83
N GLU A 62 -12.55 -27.00 -5.91
CA GLU A 62 -11.25 -27.69 -5.94
C GLU A 62 -10.07 -26.74 -5.63
N SER A 63 -10.06 -25.54 -6.23
CA SER A 63 -9.05 -24.52 -5.95
C SER A 63 -9.14 -24.05 -4.50
N ASN A 64 -10.35 -23.82 -3.99
CA ASN A 64 -10.57 -23.39 -2.62
C ASN A 64 -10.14 -24.44 -1.59
N LEU A 65 -10.26 -25.74 -1.90
CA LEU A 65 -9.69 -26.82 -1.08
C LEU A 65 -8.16 -26.75 -1.04
N LYS A 66 -7.51 -26.36 -2.16
CA LYS A 66 -6.06 -26.12 -2.23
C LYS A 66 -5.62 -24.78 -1.61
N LYS A 67 -6.53 -23.80 -1.50
CA LYS A 67 -6.26 -22.48 -0.91
C LYS A 67 -6.16 -22.55 0.62
N SER A 68 -5.09 -23.18 1.09
CA SER A 68 -4.55 -23.12 2.44
C SER A 68 -5.50 -23.43 3.60
N TYR A 69 -4.91 -24.01 4.63
CA TYR A 69 -5.50 -24.10 5.94
C TYR A 69 -6.02 -22.74 6.45
N LYS A 70 -7.25 -22.71 7.00
CA LYS A 70 -7.89 -21.50 7.57
C LYS A 70 -7.99 -21.59 9.09
N GLY A 71 -8.06 -20.44 9.74
CA GLY A 71 -8.21 -20.40 11.20
C GLY A 71 -7.11 -21.21 11.89
N SER A 72 -7.48 -22.03 12.87
CA SER A 72 -6.55 -22.85 13.66
C SER A 72 -5.69 -23.82 12.86
N SER A 73 -6.14 -24.22 11.68
CA SER A 73 -5.37 -25.11 10.82
C SER A 73 -4.19 -24.39 10.13
N HIS A 74 -4.22 -23.05 10.02
CA HIS A 74 -3.17 -22.32 9.31
C HIS A 74 -1.83 -22.40 10.08
N PRO A 75 -0.68 -22.78 9.46
CA PRO A 75 0.59 -22.96 10.18
C PRO A 75 1.09 -21.72 10.94
N ARG A 76 0.64 -20.54 10.49
CA ARG A 76 0.91 -19.25 11.15
C ARG A 76 -0.27 -18.73 11.98
N TRP A 77 -1.26 -19.56 12.27
CA TRP A 77 -2.36 -19.17 13.15
C TRP A 77 -1.87 -19.15 14.59
N ILE A 78 -2.20 -18.05 15.26
CA ILE A 78 -1.80 -17.84 16.64
C ILE A 78 -3.10 -17.77 17.43
N LYS A 79 -3.32 -18.79 18.27
CA LYS A 79 -4.49 -18.90 19.16
C LYS A 79 -4.57 -17.69 20.08
N ASP A 80 -3.44 -17.37 20.70
CA ASP A 80 -3.30 -16.28 21.64
C ASP A 80 -2.70 -15.04 20.96
N ARG A 81 -3.57 -14.12 20.56
CA ARG A 81 -3.19 -12.90 19.84
C ARG A 81 -2.35 -11.94 20.68
N THR A 82 -2.24 -12.13 22.00
CA THR A 82 -1.37 -11.31 22.85
C THR A 82 0.11 -11.52 22.51
N LYS A 83 0.47 -12.66 21.91
CA LYS A 83 1.84 -13.02 21.48
C LYS A 83 2.27 -12.39 20.16
N LEU A 84 1.39 -11.64 19.48
CA LEU A 84 1.75 -10.93 18.25
C LEU A 84 2.68 -9.75 18.58
N LYS A 85 3.88 -9.73 17.97
CA LYS A 85 4.84 -8.62 18.11
C LYS A 85 4.22 -7.26 17.78
N ASN A 86 3.40 -7.22 16.73
CA ASN A 86 2.66 -6.04 16.32
C ASN A 86 1.17 -6.29 16.51
N LYS A 87 0.56 -5.64 17.49
CA LYS A 87 -0.90 -5.60 17.62
C LYS A 87 -1.45 -4.89 16.38
N ARG A 88 -2.40 -5.53 15.69
CA ARG A 88 -3.15 -4.82 14.64
C ARG A 88 -3.98 -3.73 15.31
N PHE A 89 -4.10 -2.58 14.66
CA PHE A 89 -5.09 -1.59 15.04
C PHE A 89 -6.47 -2.26 15.09
N TYR A 90 -7.19 -2.00 16.17
CA TYR A 90 -8.57 -2.42 16.32
C TYR A 90 -9.42 -1.71 15.25
N PHE A 91 -10.53 -2.33 14.85
CA PHE A 91 -11.39 -1.80 13.79
C PHE A 91 -11.90 -0.40 14.15
N GLU A 92 -12.25 -0.21 15.41
CA GLU A 92 -12.73 1.02 16.04
C GLU A 92 -11.67 2.14 15.99
N GLU A 93 -10.39 1.81 16.22
CA GLU A 93 -9.30 2.79 16.08
C GLU A 93 -9.17 3.29 14.65
N LYS A 94 -9.27 2.38 13.68
CA LYS A 94 -9.18 2.74 12.27
C LYS A 94 -10.35 3.61 11.85
N GLN A 95 -11.58 3.26 12.26
CA GLN A 95 -12.77 4.05 11.97
C GLN A 95 -12.66 5.45 12.58
N PHE A 96 -12.31 5.54 13.86
CA PHE A 96 -12.14 6.81 14.54
C PHE A 96 -11.11 7.72 13.85
N ILE A 97 -9.95 7.18 13.46
CA ILE A 97 -8.94 7.95 12.73
C ILE A 97 -9.48 8.45 11.38
N MET A 98 -10.18 7.59 10.63
CA MET A 98 -10.77 7.96 9.34
C MET A 98 -11.85 9.05 9.49
N GLU A 99 -12.71 8.94 10.50
CA GLU A 99 -13.74 9.91 10.80
C GLU A 99 -13.14 11.28 11.14
N ARG A 100 -12.11 11.33 11.99
CA ARG A 100 -11.44 12.59 12.33
C ARG A 100 -10.81 13.26 11.11
N ILE A 101 -10.13 12.49 10.26
CA ILE A 101 -9.53 13.03 9.03
C ILE A 101 -10.61 13.56 8.07
N LYS A 102 -11.74 12.86 7.97
CA LYS A 102 -12.88 13.29 7.15
C LYS A 102 -13.54 14.56 7.72
N GLU A 103 -13.73 14.64 9.03
CA GLU A 103 -14.26 15.83 9.72
C GLU A 103 -13.37 17.06 9.52
N ALA A 104 -12.05 16.86 9.38
CA ALA A 104 -11.09 17.92 9.10
C ALA A 104 -10.96 18.26 7.60
N ASP A 105 -11.87 17.77 6.74
CA ASP A 105 -11.84 17.97 5.28
C ASP A 105 -10.47 17.62 4.65
N TYR A 106 -9.81 16.58 5.19
CA TYR A 106 -8.47 16.15 4.78
C TYR A 106 -7.39 17.25 4.84
N LYS A 107 -7.60 18.29 5.66
CA LYS A 107 -6.68 19.41 5.86
C LYS A 107 -6.04 19.36 7.23
N CYS A 108 -4.80 19.84 7.29
CA CYS A 108 -4.08 20.03 8.52
C CYS A 108 -4.70 21.16 9.34
N SER A 109 -5.02 20.93 10.61
CA SER A 109 -5.57 21.97 11.49
C SER A 109 -4.61 23.13 11.76
N LEU A 110 -3.30 22.96 11.53
CA LEU A 110 -2.30 24.00 11.76
C LEU A 110 -1.98 24.82 10.50
N THR A 111 -1.88 24.15 9.35
CA THR A 111 -1.44 24.80 8.10
C THR A 111 -2.56 24.99 7.08
N ASN A 112 -3.74 24.41 7.33
CA ASN A 112 -4.88 24.37 6.40
C ASN A 112 -4.60 23.72 5.03
N GLU A 113 -3.47 23.02 4.90
CA GLU A 113 -3.04 22.35 3.67
C GLU A 113 -3.38 20.86 3.70
N GLY A 114 -3.63 20.30 2.51
CA GLY A 114 -3.82 18.87 2.31
C GLY A 114 -2.51 18.05 2.36
N GLY A 115 -2.61 16.74 2.11
CA GLY A 115 -1.48 15.83 2.04
C GLY A 115 -1.63 14.58 2.90
N GLN A 116 -0.51 14.01 3.34
CA GLN A 116 -0.52 12.82 4.18
C GLN A 116 -0.88 13.19 5.62
N MET A 117 -2.15 13.00 5.98
CA MET A 117 -2.68 13.33 7.31
C MET A 117 -2.47 12.22 8.33
N SER A 118 -2.35 12.63 9.59
CA SER A 118 -2.31 11.77 10.77
C SER A 118 -3.13 12.42 11.89
N VAL A 119 -3.81 11.59 12.67
CA VAL A 119 -4.42 12.05 13.92
C VAL A 119 -3.35 11.99 15.00
N HIS A 120 -3.17 13.10 15.71
CA HIS A 120 -2.29 13.20 16.87
C HIS A 120 -3.15 13.28 18.14
N HIS A 121 -2.82 12.45 19.13
CA HIS A 121 -3.42 12.52 20.45
C HIS A 121 -2.64 13.53 21.31
N LEU A 122 -3.32 14.58 21.77
CA LEU A 122 -2.71 15.64 22.58
C LEU A 122 -2.14 15.08 23.89
N ASP A 123 -2.95 14.30 24.60
CA ASP A 123 -2.53 13.44 25.70
C ASP A 123 -2.35 12.01 25.18
N SER A 124 -1.14 11.47 25.38
CA SER A 124 -0.77 10.13 24.92
C SER A 124 -1.70 9.05 25.45
N VAL A 125 -2.12 8.15 24.55
CA VAL A 125 -2.93 6.96 24.87
C VAL A 125 -2.22 6.05 25.89
N HIS A 126 -0.89 6.08 25.95
CA HIS A 126 -0.13 5.30 26.93
C HIS A 126 -0.37 5.78 28.37
N LEU A 127 -0.41 7.10 28.57
CA LEU A 127 -0.66 7.72 29.87
C LEU A 127 -2.16 7.84 30.18
N PHE A 128 -2.97 8.09 29.15
CA PHE A 128 -4.39 8.38 29.28
C PHE A 128 -5.24 7.48 28.37
N PRO A 129 -5.27 6.16 28.61
CA PRO A 129 -5.97 5.20 27.73
C PRO A 129 -7.47 5.48 27.62
N LYS A 130 -8.09 6.11 28.63
CA LYS A 130 -9.50 6.50 28.63
C LYS A 130 -9.81 7.63 27.62
N LYS A 131 -8.83 8.46 27.27
CA LYS A 131 -8.98 9.58 26.30
C LYS A 131 -8.70 9.20 24.85
N LYS A 132 -8.53 7.90 24.57
CA LYS A 132 -8.12 7.39 23.26
C LYS A 132 -9.08 7.75 22.12
N PHE A 133 -10.37 7.74 22.40
CA PHE A 133 -11.44 8.06 21.45
C PHE A 133 -12.10 9.41 21.74
N ASP A 134 -11.50 10.22 22.61
CA ASP A 134 -11.99 11.56 22.91
C ASP A 134 -11.60 12.50 21.76
N LYS A 135 -12.59 13.03 21.05
CA LYS A 135 -12.38 13.96 19.93
C LYS A 135 -11.63 15.21 20.38
N ASN A 136 -11.86 15.68 21.61
CA ASN A 136 -11.20 16.87 22.17
C ASN A 136 -9.73 16.62 22.53
N ASN A 137 -9.33 15.35 22.62
CA ASN A 137 -7.95 14.94 22.82
C ASN A 137 -7.22 14.66 21.50
N THR A 138 -7.80 15.01 20.35
CA THR A 138 -7.22 14.71 19.04
C THR A 138 -7.20 15.89 18.09
N ILE A 139 -6.11 16.00 17.34
CA ILE A 139 -5.95 17.00 16.27
C ILE A 139 -5.50 16.31 14.99
N VAL A 140 -6.00 16.79 13.85
CA VAL A 140 -5.59 16.28 12.53
C VAL A 140 -4.48 17.17 12.00
N ILE A 141 -3.31 16.58 11.79
CA ILE A 141 -2.12 17.30 11.32
C ILE A 141 -1.44 16.52 10.21
N LYS A 142 -0.55 17.16 9.48
CA LYS A 142 0.31 16.45 8.54
C LYS A 142 1.24 15.49 9.27
N LYS A 143 1.58 14.39 8.60
CA LYS A 143 2.41 13.32 9.14
C LYS A 143 3.85 13.78 9.45
N ASP A 144 4.39 14.73 8.70
CA ASP A 144 5.70 15.33 8.94
C ASP A 144 5.72 16.12 10.27
N ILE A 145 4.75 17.00 10.49
CA ILE A 145 4.57 17.76 11.75
C ILE A 145 4.38 16.79 12.92
N HIS A 146 3.56 15.75 12.72
CA HIS A 146 3.33 14.72 13.73
C HIS A 146 4.63 13.99 14.14
N LEU A 147 5.44 13.62 13.16
CA LEU A 147 6.72 12.95 13.40
C LEU A 147 7.76 13.89 14.01
N ASP A 148 7.80 15.17 13.62
CA ASP A 148 8.72 16.15 14.22
C ASP A 148 8.42 16.36 15.71
N PHE A 149 7.14 16.53 16.06
CA PHE A 149 6.72 16.60 17.45
C PHE A 149 7.20 15.38 18.25
N HIS A 150 6.95 14.16 17.76
CA HIS A 150 7.36 12.95 18.46
C HIS A 150 8.88 12.73 18.48
N ARG A 151 9.63 13.29 17.52
CA ARG A 151 11.09 13.29 17.55
C ARG A 151 11.63 14.17 18.68
N LYS A 152 10.98 15.32 18.95
CA LYS A 152 11.38 16.24 20.02
C LYS A 152 10.95 15.77 21.41
N TYR A 153 9.72 15.27 21.54
CA TYR A 153 9.09 15.03 22.86
C TYR A 153 8.83 13.56 23.21
N GLY A 154 9.10 12.65 22.27
CA GLY A 154 8.90 11.21 22.41
C GLY A 154 7.49 10.73 22.02
N PHE A 155 7.36 9.43 21.74
CA PHE A 155 6.12 8.81 21.27
C PHE A 155 5.13 8.46 22.39
N GLN A 156 5.62 8.04 23.56
CA GLN A 156 4.78 7.50 24.63
C GLN A 156 4.38 8.52 25.69
N TRP A 157 5.16 9.59 25.84
CA TRP A 157 5.04 10.55 26.95
C TRP A 157 4.60 11.95 26.47
N ALA A 158 3.85 11.99 25.37
CA ALA A 158 3.23 13.20 24.86
C ALA A 158 2.10 13.64 25.82
N THR A 159 2.07 14.94 26.11
CA THR A 159 1.03 15.58 26.92
C THR A 159 0.60 16.87 26.24
N LYS A 160 -0.63 17.31 26.49
CA LYS A 160 -1.15 18.56 25.92
C LYS A 160 -0.23 19.76 26.18
N LYS A 161 0.41 19.83 27.35
CA LYS A 161 1.38 20.88 27.70
C LYS A 161 2.61 20.89 26.77
N LYS A 162 3.15 19.70 26.43
CA LYS A 162 4.27 19.59 25.48
C LYS A 162 3.84 19.94 24.07
N TRP A 163 2.62 19.59 23.69
CA TRP A 163 2.04 20.00 22.40
C TRP A 163 1.93 21.53 22.31
N GLU A 164 1.37 22.20 23.33
CA GLU A 164 1.30 23.66 23.38
C GLU A 164 2.68 24.33 23.35
N GLN A 165 3.67 23.73 24.00
CA GLN A 165 5.05 24.19 23.93
C GLN A 165 5.61 24.08 22.50
N TYR A 166 5.41 22.93 21.84
CA TYR A 166 5.81 22.72 20.45
C TYR A 166 5.20 23.77 19.52
N LEU A 167 3.92 24.09 19.69
CA LEU A 167 3.27 25.09 18.86
C LEU A 167 3.91 26.48 19.00
N ARG A 168 4.23 26.90 20.23
CA ARG A 168 4.93 28.17 20.48
C ARG A 168 6.34 28.19 19.90
N GLU A 169 7.10 27.10 20.05
CA GLU A 169 8.47 27.01 19.54
C GLU A 169 8.57 27.07 18.00
N ASN A 170 7.51 26.66 17.29
CA ASN A 170 7.47 26.63 15.83
C ASN A 170 6.55 27.70 15.22
N ASN A 171 6.09 28.68 16.03
CA ASN A 171 5.22 29.79 15.62
C ASN A 171 3.92 29.35 14.92
N TYR A 172 3.28 28.29 15.41
CA TYR A 172 1.94 27.90 14.95
C TYR A 172 0.82 28.65 15.67
N VAL A 173 1.11 29.20 16.85
CA VAL A 173 0.27 30.09 17.69
C VAL A 173 1.14 31.04 18.50
#